data_AF-A0A2S7PM64-F1
#
_entry.id   AF-A0A2S7PM64-F1
#
_cell.length_a   1.000
_cell.length_b   1.000
_cell.length_c   1.000
_cell.angle_alpha   90.00
_cell.angle_beta   90.00
_cell.angle_gamma   90.00
#
_symmetry.space_group_name_H-M   'P 1'
#
loop_
_entity.id
_entity.type
_entity.pdbx_description
1 polymer ?
#
loop_
_entity_poly.entity_id
_entity_poly.type
_entity_poly.pdbx_seq_one_letter_code
_entity_poly.pdbx_strand_id
1 'polypeptide(L)'
;MTELIDQYFMKHLELSREDAYNLHQDYYRTYGLAIEGLVRHHKIDALEYNRQVDDAVPLEDILSPDPQLRKLLEDIDRSKVKLWLFTNAYVNHGKRVVRLLGVEDMFEGMTFCDYGAERLICKPYQESFDKAMKEAGVMDEKDCYFVGESLRTKRN
;
A
#
# COMPACT_ATOMS: atom_id res chain seq x y z
N MET A 1 -0.97 5.72 -12.48
CA MET A 1 -1.36 5.96 -11.07
C MET A 1 -1.05 7.39 -10.65
N THR A 2 0.21 7.85 -10.67
CA THR A 2 0.61 9.24 -10.33
C THR A 2 -0.26 10.31 -11.00
N GLU A 3 -0.58 10.15 -12.28
CA GLU A 3 -1.44 11.11 -13.00
C GLU A 3 -2.85 11.23 -12.42
N LEU A 4 -3.44 10.12 -11.94
CA LEU A 4 -4.76 10.14 -11.29
C LEU A 4 -4.70 10.85 -9.94
N ILE A 5 -3.59 10.69 -9.21
CA ILE A 5 -3.35 11.40 -7.94
C ILE A 5 -3.27 12.89 -8.21
N ASP A 6 -2.43 13.33 -9.14
CA ASP A 6 -2.25 14.74 -9.45
C ASP A 6 -3.56 15.36 -9.97
N GLN A 7 -4.30 14.66 -10.85
CA GLN A 7 -5.63 15.09 -11.30
C GLN A 7 -6.63 15.24 -10.16
N TYR A 8 -6.61 14.32 -9.19
CA TYR A 8 -7.45 14.41 -8.01
C TYR A 8 -7.10 15.67 -7.19
N PHE A 9 -5.80 15.91 -6.94
CA PHE A 9 -5.35 17.12 -6.23
C PHE A 9 -5.76 18.39 -6.96
N MET A 10 -5.55 18.48 -8.28
CA MET A 10 -5.96 19.63 -9.09
C MET A 10 -7.46 19.90 -8.97
N LYS A 11 -8.29 18.85 -9.12
CA LYS A 11 -9.75 18.97 -9.14
C LYS A 11 -10.32 19.32 -7.77
N HIS A 12 -9.84 18.69 -6.70
CA HIS A 12 -10.45 18.81 -5.37
C HIS A 12 -9.87 19.95 -4.54
N LEU A 13 -8.67 20.42 -4.87
CA LEU A 13 -7.99 21.52 -4.16
C LEU A 13 -7.81 22.78 -5.03
N GLU A 14 -8.35 22.79 -6.26
CA GLU A 14 -8.24 23.90 -7.22
C GLU A 14 -6.80 24.33 -7.51
N LEU A 15 -5.89 23.35 -7.57
CA LEU A 15 -4.47 23.56 -7.76
C LEU A 15 -4.05 23.54 -9.23
N SER A 16 -2.99 24.28 -9.55
CA SER A 16 -2.27 24.08 -10.81
C SER A 16 -1.67 22.67 -10.85
N ARG A 17 -1.30 22.19 -12.05
CA ARG A 17 -0.63 20.89 -12.19
C ARG A 17 0.68 20.82 -11.41
N GLU A 18 1.43 21.93 -11.41
CA GLU A 18 2.71 22.03 -10.69
C GLU A 18 2.49 21.98 -9.18
N ASP A 19 1.53 22.75 -8.66
CA ASP A 19 1.22 22.76 -7.23
C ASP A 19 0.65 21.42 -6.75
N ALA A 20 -0.20 20.77 -7.56
CA ALA A 20 -0.73 19.44 -7.26
C ALA A 20 0.39 18.40 -7.17
N TYR A 21 1.31 18.40 -8.13
CA TYR A 21 2.48 17.52 -8.13
C TYR A 21 3.37 17.79 -6.91
N ASN A 22 3.69 19.04 -6.63
CA ASN A 22 4.53 19.41 -5.49
C ASN A 22 3.91 18.98 -4.16
N LEU A 23 2.60 19.24 -3.98
CA LEU A 23 1.88 18.86 -2.76
C LEU A 23 1.78 17.33 -2.60
N HIS A 24 1.54 16.61 -3.71
CA HIS A 24 1.58 15.14 -3.72
C HIS A 24 2.95 14.64 -3.24
N GLN A 25 4.05 15.14 -3.82
CA GLN A 25 5.40 14.73 -3.42
C GLN A 25 5.69 15.07 -1.95
N ASP A 26 5.26 16.25 -1.49
CA ASP A 26 5.43 16.66 -0.11
C ASP A 26 4.66 15.76 0.87
N TYR A 27 3.41 15.42 0.57
CA TYR A 27 2.63 14.49 1.39
C TYR A 27 3.20 13.08 1.36
N TYR A 28 3.61 12.58 0.21
CA TYR A 28 4.27 11.28 0.13
C TYR A 28 5.58 11.26 0.94
N ARG A 29 6.41 12.31 0.83
CA ARG A 29 7.67 12.42 1.59
C ARG A 29 7.42 12.58 3.09
N THR A 30 6.35 13.25 3.48
CA THR A 30 6.08 13.55 4.90
C THR A 30 5.44 12.37 5.60
N TYR A 31 4.45 11.75 4.95
CA TYR A 31 3.56 10.76 5.57
C TYR A 31 3.79 9.32 5.08
N GLY A 32 4.53 9.13 3.98
CA GLY A 32 4.72 7.83 3.33
C GLY A 32 3.53 7.36 2.49
N LEU A 33 2.44 8.13 2.50
CA LEU A 33 1.22 7.89 1.73
C LEU A 33 0.52 9.24 1.50
N ALA A 34 0.36 9.63 0.24
CA ALA A 34 -0.13 10.97 -0.11
C ALA A 34 -1.55 11.26 0.41
N ILE A 35 -2.43 10.25 0.41
CA ILE A 35 -3.81 10.38 0.91
C ILE A 35 -3.87 10.68 2.42
N GLU A 36 -2.81 10.38 3.19
CA GLU A 36 -2.75 10.78 4.60
C GLU A 36 -2.83 12.31 4.74
N GLY A 37 -2.05 13.04 3.94
CA GLY A 37 -2.05 14.49 3.97
C GLY A 37 -3.37 15.08 3.48
N LEU A 38 -4.00 14.45 2.47
CA LEU A 38 -5.32 14.83 2.00
C LEU A 38 -6.40 14.66 3.09
N VAL A 39 -6.43 13.53 3.78
CA VAL A 39 -7.37 13.29 4.89
C VAL A 39 -7.13 14.28 6.02
N ARG A 40 -5.86 14.45 6.43
CA ARG A 40 -5.46 15.27 7.58
C ARG A 40 -5.74 16.75 7.38
N HIS A 41 -5.41 17.30 6.22
CA HIS A 41 -5.42 18.76 5.99
C HIS A 41 -6.63 19.23 5.19
N HIS A 42 -7.23 18.36 4.39
CA HIS A 42 -8.29 18.75 3.44
C HIS A 42 -9.62 18.02 3.66
N LYS A 43 -9.70 17.15 4.68
CA LYS A 43 -10.91 16.39 5.03
C LYS A 43 -11.47 15.58 3.86
N ILE A 44 -10.59 15.09 3.00
CA ILE A 44 -10.95 14.19 1.90
C ILE A 44 -11.40 12.84 2.44
N ASP A 45 -12.45 12.27 1.84
CA ASP A 45 -12.88 10.90 2.09
C ASP A 45 -11.90 9.93 1.39
N ALA A 46 -11.18 9.14 2.18
CA ALA A 46 -10.17 8.21 1.68
C ALA A 46 -10.74 7.10 0.79
N LEU A 47 -11.99 6.66 1.02
CA LEU A 47 -12.64 5.67 0.18
C LEU A 47 -13.10 6.28 -1.16
N GLU A 48 -13.51 7.55 -1.16
CA GLU A 48 -13.82 8.28 -2.38
C GLU A 48 -12.58 8.55 -3.23
N TYR A 49 -11.46 8.91 -2.60
CA TYR A 49 -10.16 8.99 -3.25
C TYR A 49 -9.74 7.64 -3.86
N ASN A 50 -9.83 6.54 -3.10
CA ASN A 50 -9.45 5.21 -3.58
C ASN A 50 -10.22 4.80 -4.84
N ARG A 51 -11.53 5.11 -4.90
CA ARG A 51 -12.35 4.83 -6.07
C ARG A 51 -11.87 5.56 -7.33
N GLN A 52 -11.33 6.77 -7.19
CA GLN A 52 -10.87 7.60 -8.31
C GLN A 52 -9.39 7.40 -8.66
N VAL A 53 -8.61 6.79 -7.77
CA VAL A 53 -7.18 6.58 -7.97
C VAL A 53 -6.86 5.10 -8.11
N ASP A 54 -6.79 4.35 -7.02
CA ASP A 54 -6.29 2.96 -7.03
C ASP A 54 -7.25 1.99 -7.73
N ASP A 55 -8.56 2.15 -7.51
CA ASP A 55 -9.57 1.28 -8.13
C ASP A 55 -9.75 1.63 -9.63
N ALA A 56 -9.51 2.88 -10.01
CA ALA A 56 -9.64 3.37 -11.38
C ALA A 56 -8.50 2.92 -12.32
N VAL A 57 -7.41 2.37 -11.77
CA VAL A 57 -6.31 1.84 -12.58
C VAL A 57 -6.78 0.57 -13.32
N PRO A 58 -6.61 0.48 -14.66
CA PRO A 58 -6.88 -0.73 -15.43
C PRO A 58 -5.74 -1.74 -15.24
N LEU A 59 -5.64 -2.33 -14.05
CA LEU A 59 -4.57 -3.26 -13.70
C LEU A 59 -4.54 -4.48 -14.62
N GLU A 60 -5.67 -4.88 -15.17
CA GLU A 60 -5.85 -6.01 -16.07
C GLU A 60 -5.10 -5.82 -17.41
N ASP A 61 -4.86 -4.58 -17.82
CA ASP A 61 -4.11 -4.25 -19.03
C ASP A 61 -2.59 -4.15 -18.78
N ILE A 62 -2.18 -4.13 -17.51
CA ILE A 62 -0.80 -3.85 -17.07
C ILE A 62 -0.16 -5.08 -16.43
N LEU A 63 -0.95 -5.86 -15.69
CA LEU A 63 -0.50 -7.02 -14.94
C LEU A 63 -1.03 -8.30 -15.57
N SER A 64 -0.14 -9.25 -15.72
CA SER A 64 -0.44 -10.63 -16.11
C SER A 64 0.15 -11.58 -15.08
N PRO A 65 -0.26 -12.86 -15.06
CA PRO A 65 0.37 -13.86 -14.21
C PRO A 65 1.90 -13.84 -14.38
N ASP A 66 2.62 -13.94 -13.26
CA ASP A 66 4.08 -13.94 -13.23
C ASP A 66 4.60 -15.30 -12.73
N PRO A 67 4.94 -16.23 -13.65
CA PRO A 67 5.45 -17.54 -13.28
C PRO A 67 6.79 -17.50 -12.54
N GLN A 68 7.63 -16.49 -12.79
CA GLN A 68 8.93 -16.38 -12.12
C GLN A 68 8.76 -15.96 -10.67
N LEU A 69 7.90 -14.96 -10.41
CA LEU A 69 7.52 -14.58 -9.05
C LEU A 69 6.85 -15.75 -8.32
N ARG A 70 5.91 -16.45 -8.97
CA ARG A 70 5.27 -17.61 -8.37
C ARG A 70 6.29 -18.67 -7.97
N LYS A 71 7.21 -19.01 -8.87
CA LYS A 71 8.26 -19.99 -8.60
C LYS A 71 9.14 -19.57 -7.42
N LEU A 72 9.52 -18.30 -7.35
CA LEU A 72 10.28 -17.75 -6.22
C LEU A 72 9.54 -17.93 -4.88
N LEU A 73 8.23 -17.65 -4.85
CA LEU A 73 7.41 -17.83 -3.64
C LEU A 73 7.22 -19.31 -3.28
N GLU A 74 7.13 -20.20 -4.27
CA GLU A 74 7.03 -21.66 -4.07
C GLU A 74 8.33 -22.26 -3.51
N ASP A 75 9.49 -21.65 -3.79
CA ASP A 75 10.78 -22.10 -3.27
C ASP A 75 11.01 -21.74 -1.78
N ILE A 76 10.11 -20.96 -1.17
CA ILE A 76 10.15 -20.61 0.25
C ILE A 76 9.62 -21.78 1.09
N ASP A 77 10.42 -22.20 2.08
CA ASP A 77 10.03 -23.24 3.03
C ASP A 77 8.92 -22.74 3.98
N ARG A 78 7.66 -22.98 3.57
CA ARG A 78 6.45 -22.58 4.30
C ARG A 78 6.28 -23.26 5.67
N SER A 79 7.07 -24.28 5.99
CA SER A 79 7.10 -24.85 7.34
C SER A 79 7.85 -23.97 8.35
N LYS A 80 8.66 -23.02 7.86
CA LYS A 80 9.48 -22.11 8.66
C LYS A 80 9.04 -20.66 8.53
N VAL A 81 8.56 -20.26 7.35
CA VAL A 81 8.23 -18.87 7.05
C VAL A 81 6.78 -18.75 6.60
N LYS A 82 6.01 -17.93 7.31
CA LYS A 82 4.70 -17.47 6.90
C LYS A 82 4.86 -16.31 5.91
N LEU A 83 4.22 -16.41 4.75
CA LEU A 83 4.16 -15.32 3.77
C LEU A 83 2.97 -14.41 4.08
N TRP A 84 3.23 -13.12 4.31
CA TRP A 84 2.23 -12.14 4.68
C TRP A 84 2.39 -10.86 3.85
N LEU A 85 1.28 -10.37 3.27
CA LEU A 85 1.29 -9.14 2.50
C LEU A 85 1.22 -7.94 3.44
N PHE A 86 2.05 -6.93 3.21
CA PHE A 86 2.02 -5.69 3.98
C PHE A 86 2.08 -4.46 3.06
N THR A 87 0.95 -3.78 2.88
CA THR A 87 0.79 -2.70 1.89
C THR A 87 0.20 -1.42 2.49
N ASN A 88 0.56 -0.27 1.91
CA ASN A 88 -0.10 1.02 2.20
C ASN A 88 -1.38 1.22 1.36
N ALA A 89 -1.59 0.41 0.32
CA ALA A 89 -2.82 0.46 -0.48
C ALA A 89 -4.02 -0.06 0.33
N TYR A 90 -5.22 0.25 -0.13
CA TYR A 90 -6.44 -0.35 0.41
C TYR A 90 -6.59 -1.82 -0.05
N VAL A 91 -7.39 -2.60 0.70
CA VAL A 91 -7.51 -4.05 0.52
C VAL A 91 -7.91 -4.46 -0.91
N ASN A 92 -8.77 -3.70 -1.57
CA ASN A 92 -9.25 -4.02 -2.92
C ASN A 92 -8.10 -4.04 -3.92
N HIS A 93 -7.26 -3.00 -3.90
CA HIS A 93 -6.11 -2.88 -4.77
C HIS A 93 -5.10 -4.00 -4.51
N GLY A 94 -4.76 -4.24 -3.24
CA GLY A 94 -3.84 -5.31 -2.86
C GLY A 94 -4.29 -6.68 -3.36
N LYS A 95 -5.57 -7.02 -3.19
CA LYS A 95 -6.15 -8.29 -3.68
C LYS A 95 -6.15 -8.40 -5.19
N ARG A 96 -6.52 -7.32 -5.90
CA ARG A 96 -6.49 -7.29 -7.38
C ARG A 96 -5.09 -7.60 -7.91
N VAL A 97 -4.06 -6.95 -7.35
CA VAL A 97 -2.66 -7.16 -7.76
C VAL A 97 -2.24 -8.61 -7.62
N VAL A 98 -2.38 -9.22 -6.43
CA VAL A 98 -1.91 -10.60 -6.22
C VAL A 98 -2.72 -11.64 -7.01
N ARG A 99 -4.01 -11.36 -7.25
CA ARG A 99 -4.85 -12.20 -8.11
C ARG A 99 -4.39 -12.15 -9.56
N LEU A 100 -4.13 -10.96 -10.10
CA LEU A 100 -3.67 -10.79 -11.49
C LEU A 100 -2.28 -11.37 -11.71
N LEU A 101 -1.39 -11.26 -10.71
CA LEU A 101 -0.07 -11.87 -10.73
C LEU A 101 -0.10 -13.40 -10.53
N GLY A 102 -1.24 -13.98 -10.14
CA GLY A 102 -1.40 -15.42 -9.95
C GLY A 102 -0.71 -15.98 -8.71
N VAL A 103 -0.63 -15.19 -7.64
CA VAL A 103 0.09 -15.53 -6.39
C VAL A 103 -0.74 -15.29 -5.12
N GLU A 104 -2.04 -15.01 -5.25
CA GLU A 104 -2.94 -14.78 -4.11
C GLU A 104 -2.92 -15.94 -3.11
N ASP A 105 -2.88 -17.18 -3.60
CA ASP A 105 -2.84 -18.42 -2.80
C ASP A 105 -1.53 -18.65 -2.04
N MET A 106 -0.49 -17.88 -2.36
CA MET A 106 0.83 -18.01 -1.74
C MET A 106 0.91 -17.29 -0.39
N PHE A 107 0.01 -16.34 -0.11
CA PHE A 107 0.03 -15.53 1.10
C PHE A 107 -1.06 -15.96 2.09
N GLU A 108 -0.71 -16.00 3.39
CA GLU A 108 -1.63 -16.41 4.46
C GLU A 108 -2.51 -15.27 4.96
N GLY A 109 -2.20 -14.03 4.58
CA GLY A 109 -3.00 -12.87 4.89
C GLY A 109 -2.39 -11.58 4.39
N MET A 110 -3.08 -10.49 4.70
CA MET A 110 -2.73 -9.16 4.24
C MET A 110 -3.03 -8.12 5.31
N THR A 111 -2.01 -7.36 5.68
CA THR A 111 -2.13 -6.09 6.38
C THR A 111 -2.12 -4.97 5.35
N PHE A 112 -3.20 -4.19 5.34
CA PHE A 112 -3.40 -3.03 4.47
C PHE A 112 -3.66 -1.78 5.29
N CYS A 113 -3.56 -0.60 4.65
CA CYS A 113 -3.99 0.66 5.25
C CYS A 113 -5.52 0.75 5.14
N ASP A 114 -6.21 0.78 6.27
CA ASP A 114 -7.67 0.82 6.29
C ASP A 114 -8.19 2.24 6.03
N TYR A 115 -8.66 2.48 4.81
CA TYR A 115 -9.21 3.77 4.40
C TYR A 115 -10.62 4.02 4.94
N GLY A 116 -11.27 3.01 5.53
CA GLY A 116 -12.53 3.17 6.25
C GLY A 116 -12.36 3.56 7.73
N ALA A 117 -11.13 3.55 8.24
CA ALA A 117 -10.83 3.92 9.63
C ALA A 117 -10.78 5.44 9.83
N GLU A 118 -11.03 5.89 11.06
CA GLU A 118 -10.93 7.30 11.43
C GLU A 118 -9.52 7.87 11.23
N ARG A 119 -8.50 7.04 11.45
CA ARG A 119 -7.10 7.40 11.23
C ARG A 119 -6.42 6.36 10.36
N LEU A 120 -5.73 6.84 9.33
CA LEU A 120 -4.90 6.01 8.47
C LEU A 120 -3.65 5.55 9.23
N ILE A 121 -3.47 4.24 9.33
CA ILE A 121 -2.27 3.60 9.87
C ILE A 121 -1.50 3.00 8.70
N CYS A 122 -0.42 3.66 8.28
CA CYS A 122 0.38 3.29 7.12
C CYS A 122 1.89 3.33 7.41
N LYS A 123 2.68 2.69 6.57
CA LYS A 123 4.15 2.83 6.58
C LYS A 123 4.52 4.28 6.24
N PRO A 124 5.60 4.84 6.84
CA PRO A 124 6.61 4.17 7.66
C PRO A 124 6.31 4.20 9.17
N TYR A 125 5.09 4.53 9.61
CA TYR A 125 4.80 4.66 11.04
C TYR A 125 4.88 3.32 11.75
N GLN A 126 5.49 3.31 12.95
CA GLN A 126 5.72 2.08 13.70
C GLN A 126 4.45 1.26 13.94
N GLU A 127 3.37 1.97 14.24
CA GLU A 127 2.08 1.36 14.49
C GLU A 127 1.58 0.47 13.34
N SER A 128 1.96 0.77 12.09
CA SER A 128 1.62 -0.09 10.95
C SER A 128 2.38 -1.42 10.96
N PHE A 129 3.61 -1.44 11.48
CA PHE A 129 4.39 -2.66 11.67
C PHE A 129 3.84 -3.46 12.85
N ASP A 130 3.50 -2.80 13.95
CA ASP A 130 2.86 -3.45 15.11
C ASP A 130 1.53 -4.10 14.70
N LYS A 131 0.73 -3.41 13.88
CA LYS A 131 -0.49 -3.97 13.26
C LYS A 131 -0.16 -5.20 12.41
N ALA A 132 0.84 -5.11 11.53
CA ALA A 132 1.23 -6.22 10.66
C ALA A 132 1.68 -7.45 11.43
N MET A 133 2.54 -7.27 12.43
CA MET A 133 3.02 -8.35 13.30
C MET A 133 1.89 -9.01 14.06
N LYS A 134 0.99 -8.19 14.66
CA LYS A 134 -0.17 -8.70 15.38
C LYS A 134 -1.11 -9.50 14.47
N GLU A 135 -1.40 -9.00 13.27
CA GLU A 135 -2.27 -9.69 12.31
C GLU A 135 -1.63 -10.96 11.75
N ALA A 136 -0.31 -10.96 11.54
CA ALA A 136 0.46 -12.14 11.12
C ALA A 136 0.68 -13.16 12.26
N GLY A 137 0.44 -12.78 13.51
CA GLY A 137 0.64 -13.61 14.70
C GLY A 137 2.10 -13.74 15.13
N VAL A 138 2.91 -12.69 14.91
CA VAL A 138 4.33 -12.63 15.30
C VAL A 138 4.48 -11.65 16.48
N MET A 139 5.30 -12.02 17.46
CA MET A 139 5.49 -11.23 18.69
C MET A 139 6.84 -10.49 18.74
N ASP A 140 7.90 -11.05 18.14
CA ASP A 140 9.24 -10.47 18.12
C ASP A 140 9.61 -10.08 16.68
N GLU A 141 10.08 -8.85 16.49
CA GLU A 141 10.49 -8.32 15.18
C GLU A 141 11.69 -9.08 14.59
N LYS A 142 12.49 -9.74 15.45
CA LYS A 142 13.63 -10.57 15.03
C LYS A 142 13.21 -11.81 14.26
N ASP A 143 11.96 -12.23 14.39
CA ASP A 143 11.37 -13.35 13.66
C ASP A 143 10.78 -12.91 12.31
N CYS A 144 10.90 -11.62 11.96
CA CYS A 144 10.38 -11.07 10.71
C CYS A 144 11.50 -10.81 9.68
N TYR A 145 11.24 -11.23 8.44
CA TYR A 145 11.94 -10.72 7.27
C TYR A 145 11.04 -9.73 6.55
N PHE A 146 11.56 -8.56 6.20
CA PHE A 146 10.82 -7.54 5.48
C PHE A 146 11.45 -7.26 4.11
N VAL A 147 10.62 -7.34 3.06
CA VAL A 147 10.98 -7.00 1.68
C VAL A 147 10.10 -5.84 1.23
N GLY A 148 10.71 -4.69 0.93
CA GLY A 148 10.00 -3.52 0.43
C GLY A 148 10.94 -2.39 0.02
N GLU A 149 10.52 -1.58 -0.96
CA GLU A 149 11.37 -0.55 -1.58
C GLU A 149 11.44 0.78 -0.83
N SER A 150 10.56 1.03 0.14
CA SER A 150 10.57 2.31 0.86
C SER A 150 11.82 2.42 1.73
N LEU A 151 12.76 3.26 1.29
CA LEU A 151 14.05 3.59 1.92
C LEU A 151 13.95 4.03 3.40
N ARG A 152 12.75 4.43 3.86
CA ARG A 152 12.46 4.79 5.26
C ARG A 152 12.01 3.63 6.14
N THR A 153 11.81 2.44 5.58
CA THR A 153 11.35 1.26 6.31
C THR A 153 12.48 0.52 7.01
N LYS A 154 13.73 0.93 6.80
CA LYS A 154 14.87 0.42 7.56
C LYS A 154 14.87 1.08 8.94
N ARG A 155 14.38 0.36 9.94
CA ARG A 155 14.77 0.62 11.33
C ARG A 155 16.28 0.34 11.48
N ASN A 156 16.99 1.26 12.13
CA ASN A 156 18.26 0.95 12.78
C ASN A 156 17.99 0.18 14.06
#